data_AF-A0A1F6NRC4-F1
#
_entry.id   AF-A0A1F6NRC4-F1
#
_cell.length_a   1.000
_cell.length_b   1.000
_cell.length_c   1.000
_cell.angle_alpha   90.00
_cell.angle_beta   90.00
_cell.angle_gamma   90.00
#
_symmetry.space_group_name_H-M   'P 1'
#
loop_
_entity.id
_entity.type
_entity.pdbx_description
1 polymer ?
#
loop_
_entity_poly.entity_id
_entity_poly.type
_entity_poly.pdbx_seq_one_letter_code
_entity_poly.pdbx_strand_id
1 'polypeptide(L)'
;MLILVLDKVILKLFGGGVMNKDWLSICEVSDPNFRMALALLDLKSSFGRYVMEAMPDYFTDQESLGPVPLSVLRRVAHDNALKNEGGVWDPLDVSHDRTGEYWNGLVVDGACAHFNIPVRTLCGPDAPEGNSWETMPKEFEYLHYVAKGIGYIMMFEGTSHIMVENALPDYFCLAPAEYIAIDK
;
A
#
# COMPACT_ATOMS: atom_id res chain seq x y z
N MET A 1 25.08 28.31 -30.51
CA MET A 1 25.76 27.06 -30.06
C MET A 1 26.06 27.14 -28.55
N LEU A 2 25.02 27.36 -27.73
CA LEU A 2 25.14 27.43 -26.26
C LEU A 2 24.00 26.67 -25.55
N ILE A 3 22.90 26.39 -26.26
CA ILE A 3 21.71 25.70 -25.73
C ILE A 3 21.91 24.17 -25.65
N LEU A 4 22.75 23.58 -26.52
CA LEU A 4 22.95 22.11 -26.56
C LEU A 4 23.94 21.56 -25.51
N VAL A 5 24.64 22.41 -24.77
CA VAL A 5 25.62 21.97 -23.76
C VAL A 5 24.95 21.80 -22.38
N LEU A 6 23.85 22.50 -22.12
CA LEU A 6 23.10 22.36 -20.86
C LEU A 6 22.33 21.04 -20.78
N ASP A 7 21.71 20.59 -21.87
CA ASP A 7 20.97 19.31 -21.90
C ASP A 7 21.86 18.10 -21.59
N LYS A 8 23.12 18.10 -22.06
CA LYS A 8 24.05 16.99 -21.82
C LYS A 8 24.73 17.01 -20.45
N VAL A 9 24.74 18.14 -19.76
CA VAL A 9 25.32 18.26 -18.41
C VAL A 9 24.25 17.96 -17.35
N ILE A 10 22.99 18.32 -17.59
CA ILE A 10 21.87 17.95 -16.71
C ILE A 10 21.64 16.44 -16.75
N LEU A 11 21.63 15.82 -17.94
CA LEU A 11 21.52 14.37 -18.09
C LEU A 11 22.73 13.55 -17.57
N LYS A 12 23.84 14.21 -17.22
CA LYS A 12 25.03 13.54 -16.63
C LYS A 12 25.14 13.71 -15.11
N LEU A 13 24.40 14.64 -14.50
CA LEU A 13 24.36 14.83 -13.05
C LEU A 13 23.28 13.97 -12.38
N PHE A 14 22.26 13.58 -13.14
CA PHE A 14 21.36 12.49 -12.77
C PHE A 14 21.91 11.21 -13.40
N GLY A 15 22.72 10.46 -12.64
CA GLY A 15 23.00 9.08 -12.99
C GLY A 15 21.68 8.38 -13.32
N GLY A 16 21.67 7.55 -14.36
CA GLY A 16 20.49 6.82 -14.84
C GLY A 16 19.98 5.76 -13.86
N GLY A 17 19.81 6.14 -12.59
CA GLY A 17 19.09 5.40 -11.57
C GLY A 17 17.60 5.57 -11.77
N VAL A 18 16.85 4.53 -11.46
CA VAL A 18 15.39 4.59 -11.41
C VAL A 18 15.02 5.50 -10.24
N MET A 19 14.38 6.64 -10.53
CA MET A 19 13.89 7.53 -9.49
C MET A 19 12.68 6.91 -8.80
N ASN A 20 12.68 6.95 -7.47
CA ASN A 20 11.69 6.37 -6.58
C ASN A 20 10.96 7.46 -5.79
N LYS A 21 9.87 7.07 -5.15
CA LYS A 21 9.14 7.89 -4.18
C LYS A 21 9.92 7.92 -2.88
N ASP A 22 10.07 9.10 -2.28
CA ASP A 22 10.50 9.23 -0.90
C ASP A 22 9.26 9.17 0.00
N TRP A 23 8.96 7.98 0.52
CA TRP A 23 7.78 7.77 1.35
C TRP A 23 7.83 8.52 2.66
N LEU A 24 9.02 8.78 3.21
CA LEU A 24 9.16 9.53 4.45
C LEU A 24 8.71 10.98 4.20
N SER A 25 9.32 11.63 3.22
CA SER A 25 8.99 13.00 2.83
C SER A 25 7.53 13.16 2.37
N ILE A 26 6.99 12.19 1.63
CA ILE A 26 5.58 12.20 1.19
C ILE A 26 4.63 12.06 2.39
N CYS A 27 4.92 11.19 3.36
CA CYS A 27 4.05 10.99 4.51
C CYS A 27 4.01 12.21 5.47
N GLU A 28 5.06 13.04 5.47
CA GLU A 28 5.12 14.29 6.23
C GLU A 28 4.27 15.42 5.63
N VAL A 29 3.78 15.26 4.39
CA VAL A 29 2.88 16.24 3.77
C VAL A 29 1.56 16.33 4.54
N SER A 30 1.24 17.53 5.03
CA SER A 30 0.08 17.79 5.88
C SER A 30 -1.25 17.81 5.12
N ASP A 31 -1.24 18.22 3.86
CA ASP A 31 -2.43 18.19 3.00
C ASP A 31 -2.66 16.76 2.47
N PRO A 32 -3.77 16.10 2.85
CA PRO A 32 -4.03 14.71 2.47
C PRO A 32 -4.23 14.53 0.97
N ASN A 33 -4.83 15.51 0.27
CA ASN A 33 -5.04 15.44 -1.17
C ASN A 33 -3.71 15.59 -1.91
N PHE A 34 -2.87 16.50 -1.45
CA PHE A 34 -1.56 16.70 -2.05
C PHE A 34 -0.64 15.50 -1.81
N ARG A 35 -0.64 14.94 -0.59
CA ARG A 35 0.05 13.70 -0.26
C ARG A 35 -0.40 12.55 -1.15
N MET A 36 -1.72 12.34 -1.30
CA MET A 36 -2.26 11.30 -2.16
C MET A 36 -1.88 11.52 -3.64
N ALA A 37 -1.91 12.76 -4.12
CA ALA A 37 -1.48 13.10 -5.48
C ALA A 37 -0.01 12.76 -5.71
N LEU A 38 0.88 13.09 -4.76
CA LEU A 38 2.29 12.71 -4.80
C LEU A 38 2.47 11.19 -4.73
N ALA A 39 1.75 10.51 -3.86
CA ALA A 39 1.86 9.07 -3.65
C ALA A 39 1.45 8.27 -4.89
N LEU A 40 0.36 8.67 -5.57
CA LEU A 40 -0.19 7.97 -6.73
C LEU A 40 0.40 8.43 -8.08
N LEU A 41 1.27 9.44 -8.10
CA LEU A 41 1.84 9.98 -9.33
C LEU A 41 2.70 8.93 -10.07
N ASP A 42 2.36 8.66 -11.33
CA ASP A 42 3.16 7.78 -12.21
C ASP A 42 4.44 8.48 -12.67
N LEU A 43 5.57 8.04 -12.11
CA LEU A 43 6.91 8.58 -12.39
C LEU A 43 7.39 8.31 -13.82
N LYS A 44 6.79 7.34 -14.53
CA LYS A 44 7.17 7.02 -15.92
C LYS A 44 6.55 7.98 -16.93
N SER A 45 5.43 8.60 -16.58
CA SER A 45 4.70 9.56 -17.41
C SER A 45 5.46 10.88 -17.59
N SER A 46 5.18 11.60 -18.68
CA SER A 46 5.76 12.93 -18.92
C SER A 46 5.41 13.93 -17.82
N PHE A 47 4.17 13.87 -17.32
CA PHE A 47 3.72 14.71 -16.20
C PHE A 47 4.45 14.35 -14.90
N GLY A 48 4.62 13.06 -14.62
CA GLY A 48 5.40 12.58 -13.47
C GLY A 48 6.83 13.10 -13.47
N ARG A 49 7.51 13.05 -14.63
CA ARG A 49 8.87 13.59 -14.78
C ARG A 49 8.93 15.09 -14.52
N TYR A 50 7.98 15.85 -15.05
CA TYR A 50 7.89 17.27 -14.78
C TYR A 50 7.72 17.58 -13.29
N VAL A 51 6.85 16.84 -12.59
CA VAL A 51 6.66 17.02 -11.15
C VAL A 51 7.91 16.63 -10.36
N MET A 52 8.63 15.57 -10.75
CA MET A 52 9.91 15.21 -10.13
C MET A 52 10.97 16.31 -10.25
N GLU A 53 11.05 16.97 -11.41
CA GLU A 53 11.96 18.10 -11.62
C GLU A 53 11.54 19.35 -10.83
N ALA A 54 10.24 19.59 -10.74
CA ALA A 54 9.71 20.78 -10.05
C ALA A 54 9.70 20.64 -8.52
N MET A 55 9.64 19.41 -8.00
CA MET A 55 9.45 19.13 -6.56
C MET A 55 10.35 17.97 -6.11
N PRO A 56 11.69 18.10 -6.22
CA PRO A 56 12.63 17.01 -5.99
C PRO A 56 12.61 16.46 -4.56
N ASP A 57 12.17 17.25 -3.57
CA ASP A 57 12.16 16.88 -2.15
C ASP A 57 11.29 15.65 -1.82
N TYR A 58 10.41 15.22 -2.72
CA TYR A 58 9.52 14.05 -2.54
C TYR A 58 10.00 12.79 -3.28
N PHE A 59 11.19 12.83 -3.87
CA PHE A 59 11.72 11.78 -4.73
C PHE A 59 13.17 11.48 -4.38
N THR A 60 13.59 10.24 -4.59
CA THR A 60 14.92 9.76 -4.22
C THR A 60 15.47 8.82 -5.28
N ASP A 61 16.80 8.76 -5.43
CA ASP A 61 17.49 7.77 -6.27
C ASP A 61 17.73 6.43 -5.56
N GLN A 62 17.33 6.34 -4.28
CA GLN A 62 17.43 5.14 -3.45
C GLN A 62 16.05 4.50 -3.23
N GLU A 63 16.05 3.27 -2.70
CA GLU A 63 14.81 2.66 -2.21
C GLU A 63 14.39 3.36 -0.91
N SER A 64 13.10 3.72 -0.82
CA SER A 64 12.59 4.46 0.34
C SER A 64 12.29 3.54 1.51
N LEU A 65 12.69 3.98 2.72
CA LEU A 65 12.48 3.29 3.99
C LEU A 65 11.23 3.78 4.75
N GLY A 66 10.51 4.77 4.24
CA GLY A 66 9.34 5.33 4.90
C GLY A 66 8.09 4.44 4.79
N PRO A 67 7.08 4.65 5.66
CA PRO A 67 5.83 3.91 5.59
C PRO A 67 5.12 4.16 4.25
N VAL A 68 4.56 3.11 3.65
CA VAL A 68 3.85 3.21 2.38
C VAL A 68 2.42 3.68 2.64
N PRO A 69 1.90 4.69 1.92
CA PRO A 69 0.51 5.10 2.08
C PRO A 69 -0.48 3.96 1.74
N LEU A 70 -1.53 3.80 2.53
CA LEU A 70 -2.54 2.76 2.33
C LEU A 70 -3.23 2.88 0.96
N SER A 71 -3.42 4.11 0.46
CA SER A 71 -3.95 4.35 -0.90
C SER A 71 -3.08 3.72 -2.00
N VAL A 72 -1.75 3.73 -1.82
CA VAL A 72 -0.79 3.11 -2.75
C VAL A 72 -0.92 1.60 -2.71
N LEU A 73 -0.97 1.00 -1.51
CA LEU A 73 -1.17 -0.44 -1.36
C LEU A 73 -2.44 -0.90 -2.06
N ARG A 74 -3.55 -0.18 -1.86
CA ARG A 74 -4.84 -0.44 -2.52
C ARG A 74 -4.75 -0.32 -4.03
N ARG A 75 -4.06 0.71 -4.53
CA ARG A 75 -3.88 0.90 -5.98
C ARG A 75 -3.07 -0.23 -6.61
N VAL A 76 -2.01 -0.69 -5.96
CA VAL A 76 -1.20 -1.80 -6.47
C VAL A 76 -2.00 -3.11 -6.48
N ALA A 77 -2.74 -3.40 -5.41
CA ALA A 77 -3.64 -4.55 -5.35
C ALA A 77 -4.67 -4.53 -6.49
N HIS A 78 -5.32 -3.38 -6.69
CA HIS A 78 -6.24 -3.14 -7.80
C HIS A 78 -5.61 -3.42 -9.18
N ASP A 79 -4.46 -2.81 -9.44
CA ASP A 79 -3.80 -2.93 -10.75
C ASP A 79 -3.32 -4.37 -11.02
N ASN A 80 -3.02 -5.14 -9.97
CA ASN A 80 -2.68 -6.56 -10.08
C ASN A 80 -3.92 -7.43 -10.34
N ALA A 81 -5.04 -7.17 -9.65
CA ALA A 81 -6.31 -7.85 -9.87
C ALA A 81 -6.78 -7.70 -11.33
N LEU A 82 -6.72 -6.47 -11.87
CA LEU A 82 -7.07 -6.20 -13.26
C LEU A 82 -6.21 -6.98 -14.28
N LYS A 83 -4.91 -7.15 -14.00
CA LYS A 83 -3.98 -7.87 -14.89
C LYS A 83 -4.21 -9.38 -14.87
N ASN A 84 -4.61 -9.94 -13.74
CA ASN A 84 -4.70 -11.39 -13.56
C ASN A 84 -6.07 -11.96 -13.95
N GLU A 85 -7.17 -11.20 -13.78
CA GLU A 85 -8.51 -11.79 -13.88
C GLU A 85 -9.43 -11.12 -14.92
N GLY A 86 -9.06 -9.98 -15.50
CA GLY A 86 -9.93 -9.23 -16.40
C GLY A 86 -11.26 -8.79 -15.75
N GLY A 87 -11.34 -8.82 -14.43
CA GLY A 87 -12.51 -8.52 -13.61
C GLY A 87 -12.66 -7.03 -13.26
N VAL A 88 -13.87 -6.65 -12.86
CA VAL A 88 -14.23 -5.31 -12.37
C VAL A 88 -13.89 -5.24 -10.88
N TRP A 89 -13.03 -4.31 -10.47
CA TRP A 89 -12.77 -4.02 -9.07
C TRP A 89 -13.49 -2.72 -8.67
N ASP A 90 -14.17 -2.73 -7.53
CA ASP A 90 -14.80 -1.55 -6.96
C ASP A 90 -14.08 -1.18 -5.65
N PRO A 91 -13.49 0.03 -5.53
CA PRO A 91 -12.81 0.48 -4.32
C PRO A 91 -13.72 0.60 -3.09
N LEU A 92 -15.04 0.64 -3.27
CA LEU A 92 -16.05 0.69 -2.22
C LEU A 92 -16.79 -0.65 -2.05
N ASP A 93 -16.68 -1.55 -3.03
CA ASP A 93 -17.35 -2.83 -3.06
C ASP A 93 -16.29 -3.93 -3.18
N VAL A 94 -16.01 -4.53 -2.02
CA VAL A 94 -15.17 -5.72 -1.85
C VAL A 94 -15.59 -6.72 -2.91
N SER A 95 -14.77 -6.89 -3.96
CA SER A 95 -15.23 -7.54 -5.19
C SER A 95 -15.68 -8.97 -4.91
N HIS A 96 -16.91 -9.27 -5.33
CA HIS A 96 -17.43 -10.63 -5.40
C HIS A 96 -16.65 -11.38 -6.48
N ASP A 97 -15.93 -12.43 -6.10
CA ASP A 97 -15.72 -13.51 -7.05
C ASP A 97 -17.07 -14.20 -7.34
N ARG A 98 -17.18 -15.00 -8.41
CA ARG A 98 -18.41 -15.72 -8.76
C ARG A 98 -18.79 -16.83 -7.75
N THR A 99 -18.03 -16.98 -6.67
CA THR A 99 -18.16 -17.97 -5.60
C THR A 99 -18.61 -17.36 -4.26
N GLY A 100 -18.63 -16.04 -4.14
CA GLY A 100 -19.09 -15.32 -2.95
C GLY A 100 -18.00 -15.02 -1.91
N GLU A 101 -16.73 -15.16 -2.27
CA GLU A 101 -15.60 -14.86 -1.38
C GLU A 101 -15.06 -13.44 -1.63
N TYR A 102 -14.74 -12.76 -0.52
CA TYR A 102 -14.41 -11.35 -0.46
C TYR A 102 -12.90 -11.13 -0.37
N TRP A 103 -12.20 -10.96 -1.50
CA TRP A 103 -10.75 -10.76 -1.49
C TRP A 103 -10.39 -9.33 -1.91
N ASN A 104 -9.61 -8.62 -1.07
CA ASN A 104 -9.10 -7.28 -1.44
C ASN A 104 -7.75 -7.39 -2.18
N GLY A 105 -7.10 -8.55 -2.14
CA GLY A 105 -5.86 -8.84 -2.86
C GLY A 105 -4.68 -7.99 -2.37
N LEU A 106 -4.81 -7.40 -1.18
CA LEU A 106 -3.74 -6.63 -0.54
C LEU A 106 -2.64 -7.57 -0.06
N VAL A 107 -3.01 -8.74 0.46
CA VAL A 107 -2.07 -9.75 0.95
C VAL A 107 -1.90 -10.83 -0.11
N VAL A 108 -0.65 -11.10 -0.50
CA VAL A 108 -0.27 -12.21 -1.37
C VAL A 108 0.98 -12.86 -0.77
N ASP A 109 0.96 -14.18 -0.62
CA ASP A 109 2.07 -14.96 -0.05
C ASP A 109 2.54 -14.44 1.34
N GLY A 110 1.60 -14.00 2.19
CA GLY A 110 1.90 -13.55 3.56
C GLY A 110 2.50 -12.14 3.68
N ALA A 111 2.47 -11.32 2.62
CA ALA A 111 2.92 -9.93 2.65
C ALA A 111 1.97 -8.99 1.89
N CYS A 112 1.98 -7.70 2.21
CA CYS A 112 1.33 -6.72 1.35
C CYS A 112 2.08 -6.69 0.00
N ALA A 113 1.40 -7.06 -1.08
CA ALA A 113 2.01 -7.28 -2.38
C ALA A 113 2.85 -6.08 -2.84
N HIS A 114 3.95 -6.34 -3.54
CA HIS A 114 4.93 -5.37 -4.07
C HIS A 114 5.86 -4.68 -3.07
N PHE A 115 5.45 -4.47 -1.82
CA PHE A 115 6.25 -3.73 -0.82
C PHE A 115 6.92 -4.61 0.23
N ASN A 116 6.70 -5.93 0.17
CA ASN A 116 7.27 -6.91 1.10
C ASN A 116 7.02 -6.55 2.59
N ILE A 117 5.89 -5.90 2.87
CA ILE A 117 5.48 -5.55 4.23
C ILE A 117 4.97 -6.83 4.88
N PRO A 118 5.56 -7.27 6.01
CA PRO A 118 5.17 -8.52 6.65
C PRO A 118 3.72 -8.44 7.14
N VAL A 119 2.97 -9.50 6.91
CA VAL A 119 1.59 -9.64 7.38
C VAL A 119 1.50 -10.83 8.33
N ARG A 120 0.67 -10.68 9.36
CA ARG A 120 0.29 -11.75 10.26
C ARG A 120 -1.15 -12.14 10.00
N THR A 121 -1.34 -13.38 9.58
CA THR A 121 -2.66 -14.00 9.41
C THR A 121 -3.12 -14.58 10.74
N LEU A 122 -4.21 -14.04 11.30
CA LEU A 122 -4.79 -14.47 12.57
C LEU A 122 -5.88 -15.54 12.39
N CYS A 123 -6.52 -15.58 11.24
CA CYS A 123 -7.49 -16.59 10.85
C CYS A 123 -7.39 -16.82 9.34
N GLY A 124 -7.47 -18.07 8.90
CA GLY A 124 -7.53 -18.46 7.49
C GLY A 124 -6.54 -19.54 7.05
N PRO A 125 -6.51 -19.88 5.75
CA PRO A 125 -5.70 -20.98 5.21
C PRO A 125 -4.19 -20.79 5.46
N ASP A 126 -3.73 -19.54 5.55
CA ASP A 126 -2.33 -19.18 5.80
C ASP A 126 -2.04 -18.87 7.28
N ALA A 127 -3.01 -19.07 8.18
CA ALA A 127 -2.81 -18.85 9.60
C ALA A 127 -1.94 -19.98 10.20
N PRO A 128 -1.13 -19.69 11.23
CA PRO A 128 -0.44 -20.72 12.01
C PRO A 128 -1.38 -21.82 12.49
N GLU A 129 -0.88 -23.06 12.57
CA GLU A 129 -1.69 -24.20 13.03
C GLU A 129 -2.32 -23.92 14.40
N GLY A 130 -3.63 -24.15 14.49
CA GLY A 130 -4.42 -23.89 15.70
C GLY A 130 -4.99 -22.47 15.79
N ASN A 131 -4.66 -21.57 14.87
CA ASN A 131 -5.32 -20.27 14.75
C ASN A 131 -6.61 -20.40 13.92
N SER A 132 -7.73 -20.04 14.53
CA SER A 132 -9.04 -19.91 13.90
C SER A 132 -9.79 -18.70 14.47
N TRP A 133 -10.97 -18.44 13.93
CA TRP A 133 -11.86 -17.41 14.47
C TRP A 133 -12.14 -17.62 15.96
N GLU A 134 -12.34 -18.87 16.38
CA GLU A 134 -12.64 -19.24 17.77
C GLU A 134 -11.46 -19.02 18.73
N THR A 135 -10.23 -19.03 18.21
CA THR A 135 -9.01 -18.79 19.01
C THR A 135 -8.53 -17.35 18.91
N MET A 136 -9.20 -16.52 18.11
CA MET A 136 -8.83 -15.11 17.95
C MET A 136 -9.05 -14.35 19.27
N PRO A 137 -8.16 -13.40 19.62
CA PRO A 137 -8.35 -12.62 20.84
C PRO A 137 -9.67 -11.82 20.82
N LYS A 138 -10.33 -11.74 21.96
CA LYS A 138 -11.70 -11.18 22.06
C LYS A 138 -11.77 -9.70 21.69
N GLU A 139 -10.67 -8.97 21.80
CA GLU A 139 -10.56 -7.58 21.36
C GLU A 139 -10.83 -7.41 19.85
N PHE A 140 -10.69 -8.47 19.05
CA PHE A 140 -11.00 -8.47 17.62
C PHE A 140 -12.46 -8.85 17.32
N GLU A 141 -13.20 -9.39 18.29
CA GLU A 141 -14.61 -9.83 18.10
C GLU A 141 -15.51 -8.67 17.68
N TYR A 142 -15.23 -7.46 18.16
CA TYR A 142 -15.98 -6.25 17.78
C TYR A 142 -15.74 -5.84 16.31
N LEU A 143 -14.56 -6.14 15.75
CA LEU A 143 -14.24 -5.84 14.35
C LEU A 143 -15.05 -6.67 13.36
N HIS A 144 -15.68 -7.75 13.83
CA HIS A 144 -16.65 -8.53 13.07
C HIS A 144 -17.86 -7.69 12.64
N TYR A 145 -18.32 -6.79 13.53
CA TYR A 145 -19.60 -6.10 13.38
C TYR A 145 -19.47 -4.69 12.80
N VAL A 146 -18.28 -4.09 12.87
CA VAL A 146 -18.03 -2.75 12.36
C VAL A 146 -17.42 -2.84 10.97
N ALA A 147 -18.32 -2.83 9.98
CA ALA A 147 -18.06 -2.87 8.56
C ALA A 147 -16.69 -2.29 8.10
N LYS A 148 -15.99 -3.04 7.24
CA LYS A 148 -14.91 -2.57 6.33
C LYS A 148 -13.62 -2.05 6.99
N GLY A 149 -13.19 -2.62 8.12
CA GLY A 149 -12.05 -2.09 8.90
C GLY A 149 -10.64 -2.13 8.29
N ILE A 150 -10.47 -2.22 6.96
CA ILE A 150 -9.14 -2.05 6.35
C ILE A 150 -8.65 -0.62 6.62
N GLY A 151 -7.43 -0.49 7.17
CA GLY A 151 -6.88 0.76 7.65
C GLY A 151 -7.26 1.10 9.10
N TYR A 152 -7.95 0.21 9.81
CA TYR A 152 -8.16 0.35 11.25
C TYR A 152 -6.87 0.04 12.00
N ILE A 153 -6.47 0.93 12.91
CA ILE A 153 -5.29 0.78 13.76
C ILE A 153 -5.72 0.16 15.09
N MET A 154 -4.97 -0.84 15.55
CA MET A 154 -5.22 -1.50 16.83
C MET A 154 -3.96 -1.98 17.51
N MET A 155 -4.06 -2.21 18.82
CA MET A 155 -2.97 -2.78 19.62
C MET A 155 -3.07 -4.29 19.63
N PHE A 156 -1.98 -4.98 19.32
CA PHE A 156 -1.88 -6.43 19.38
C PHE A 156 -0.48 -6.82 19.88
N GLU A 157 -0.40 -7.69 20.89
CA GLU A 157 0.86 -8.08 21.56
C GLU A 157 1.74 -6.89 21.98
N GLY A 158 1.12 -5.78 22.38
CA GLY A 158 1.83 -4.57 22.81
C GLY A 158 2.39 -3.70 21.67
N THR A 159 2.09 -4.02 20.41
CA THR A 159 2.51 -3.24 19.24
C THR A 159 1.32 -2.81 18.38
N SER A 160 1.45 -1.68 17.69
CA SER A 160 0.40 -1.11 16.87
C SER A 160 0.38 -1.81 15.51
N HIS A 161 -0.81 -2.23 15.08
CA HIS A 161 -1.04 -2.93 13.82
C HIS A 161 -2.17 -2.28 13.03
N ILE A 162 -2.12 -2.40 11.71
CA ILE A 162 -3.17 -2.01 10.79
C ILE A 162 -3.82 -3.25 10.22
N MET A 163 -5.15 -3.29 10.23
CA MET A 163 -5.88 -4.32 9.50
C MET A 163 -5.77 -4.06 7.99
N VAL A 164 -5.18 -5.01 7.27
CA VAL A 164 -4.91 -4.89 5.82
C VAL A 164 -5.82 -5.78 4.99
N GLU A 165 -6.35 -6.86 5.55
CA GLU A 165 -7.35 -7.68 4.88
C GLU A 165 -8.32 -8.29 5.88
N ASN A 166 -9.59 -8.35 5.48
CA ASN A 166 -10.69 -8.80 6.31
C ASN A 166 -11.76 -9.47 5.42
N ALA A 167 -11.70 -10.79 5.32
CA ALA A 167 -12.66 -11.62 4.60
C ALA A 167 -13.29 -12.61 5.60
N LEU A 168 -14.17 -12.10 6.46
CA LEU A 168 -14.74 -12.90 7.54
C LEU A 168 -15.67 -14.00 7.01
N PRO A 169 -15.72 -15.16 7.69
CA PRO A 169 -14.97 -15.51 8.91
C PRO A 169 -13.55 -16.03 8.64
N ASP A 170 -13.19 -16.21 7.38
CA ASP A 170 -12.10 -17.09 6.98
C ASP A 170 -10.76 -16.40 6.74
N TYR A 171 -10.68 -15.06 6.80
CA TYR A 171 -9.41 -14.38 6.59
C TYR A 171 -9.29 -13.09 7.38
N PHE A 172 -8.25 -13.00 8.22
CA PHE A 172 -7.97 -11.81 9.03
C PHE A 172 -6.47 -11.53 9.07
N CYS A 173 -6.05 -10.40 8.51
CA CYS A 173 -4.64 -10.07 8.33
C CYS A 173 -4.26 -8.70 8.90
N LEU A 174 -3.16 -8.67 9.64
CA LEU A 174 -2.58 -7.48 10.24
C LEU A 174 -1.19 -7.21 9.69
N ALA A 175 -0.87 -5.94 9.43
CA ALA A 175 0.50 -5.48 9.19
C ALA A 175 0.95 -4.57 10.35
N PRO A 176 2.25 -4.51 10.69
CA PRO A 176 2.74 -3.56 11.69
C PRO A 176 2.51 -2.11 11.21
N ALA A 177 2.02 -1.26 12.10
CA ALA A 177 1.56 0.08 11.73
C ALA A 177 2.70 1.02 11.29
N GLU A 178 3.93 0.74 11.69
CA GLU A 178 5.12 1.50 11.30
C GLU A 178 5.46 1.39 9.81
N TYR A 179 4.92 0.41 9.09
CA TYR A 179 5.15 0.23 7.67
C TYR A 179 4.08 0.85 6.77
N ILE A 180 2.95 1.30 7.34
CA ILE A 180 1.80 1.77 6.56
C ILE A 180 1.30 3.11 7.09
N ALA A 181 1.28 4.12 6.22
CA ALA A 181 0.71 5.42 6.54
C ALA A 181 -0.79 5.44 6.18
N ILE A 182 -1.63 5.84 7.13
CA ILE A 182 -3.08 5.99 6.88
C ILE A 182 -3.34 7.36 6.25
N ASP A 183 -3.62 7.37 4.95
CA ASP A 183 -4.02 8.53 4.17
C ASP A 183 -5.50 8.44 3.79
N LYS A 184 -6.35 9.04 4.65
CA LYS A 184 -7.79 9.19 4.43
C LYS A 184 -8.11 10.48 3.69
#